data_AF-A0A6B3B169-F1
#
_entry.id   AF-A0A6B3B169-F1
#
_cell.length_a   1.000
_cell.length_b   1.000
_cell.length_c   1.000
_cell.angle_alpha   90.00
_cell.angle_beta   90.00
_cell.angle_gamma   90.00
#
_symmetry.space_group_name_H-M   'P 1'
#
loop_
_entity.id
_entity.type
_entity.pdbx_description
1 polymer ?
#
loop_
_entity_poly.entity_id
_entity_poly.type
_entity_poly.pdbx_seq_one_letter_code
_entity_poly.pdbx_strand_id
1 'polypeptide(L)'
;VLRYDATGAHRQQWGTWEREEDLALAASALGAPGDLGHPPVVLVCAHGRHDTCCALRGRPAARALAERWPGLVWECTHVGGDRFAANVLVAPDGVYYGGLDAASAVTVVEQHLAGRVHAAHLRGYTDLVPAQQAAVAAVLARYGPAGRHDYTVTGTTRSGPHWLIRVTGPPPHATAYDVEITAHRAAPHQLTCNGPATSAAMLHEVTSVRAG
;
A
#
# COMPACT_ATOMS: atom_id res chain seq x y z
N VAL A 1 -1.66 9.08 -15.39
CA VAL A 1 -1.47 7.63 -15.62
C VAL A 1 -0.07 7.26 -15.22
N LEU A 2 0.11 6.28 -14.33
CA LEU A 2 1.44 5.83 -13.90
C LEU A 2 2.01 4.91 -14.98
N ARG A 3 2.97 5.42 -15.74
CA ARG A 3 3.82 4.60 -16.63
C ARG A 3 5.14 4.37 -15.92
N TYR A 4 5.47 3.10 -15.73
CA TYR A 4 6.82 2.66 -15.38
C TYR A 4 7.62 2.56 -16.66
N ASP A 5 8.72 3.30 -16.75
CA ASP A 5 9.77 2.88 -17.65
C ASP A 5 10.67 1.85 -16.94
N ALA A 6 11.55 1.21 -17.70
CA ALA A 6 12.44 0.16 -17.20
C ALA A 6 13.37 0.61 -16.05
N THR A 7 13.42 1.93 -15.74
CA THR A 7 14.22 2.49 -14.66
C THR A 7 13.46 2.58 -13.32
N GLY A 8 12.15 2.26 -13.31
CA GLY A 8 11.30 2.43 -12.14
C GLY A 8 10.88 3.88 -11.87
N ALA A 9 11.21 4.80 -12.78
CA ALA A 9 10.84 6.20 -12.66
C ALA A 9 9.33 6.40 -12.89
N HIS A 10 8.71 7.17 -12.00
CA HIS A 10 7.30 7.52 -12.10
C HIS A 10 7.11 8.81 -12.88
N ARG A 11 6.26 8.76 -13.90
CA ARG A 11 5.75 9.96 -14.56
C ARG A 11 4.40 10.34 -14.01
N GLN A 12 4.25 11.62 -13.67
CA GLN A 12 3.06 12.18 -13.05
C GLN A 12 2.59 13.38 -13.86
N GLN A 13 1.30 13.68 -13.81
CA GLN A 13 0.76 14.92 -14.33
C GLN A 13 -0.07 15.56 -13.23
N TRP A 14 0.28 16.79 -12.91
CA TRP A 14 -0.43 17.60 -11.92
C TRP A 14 -1.24 18.67 -12.64
N GLY A 15 -2.39 19.02 -12.06
CA GLY A 15 -3.29 20.02 -12.59
C GLY A 15 -4.34 20.40 -11.56
N THR A 16 -5.07 21.46 -11.86
CA THR A 16 -6.27 21.87 -11.13
C THR A 16 -7.44 21.71 -12.08
N TRP A 17 -8.49 21.04 -11.62
CA TRP A 17 -9.73 20.83 -12.37
C TRP A 17 -10.86 21.32 -11.48
N GLU A 18 -11.62 22.31 -11.94
CA GLU A 18 -12.65 23.00 -11.16
C GLU A 18 -14.05 22.82 -11.74
N ARG A 19 -14.13 22.64 -13.06
CA ARG A 19 -15.39 22.57 -13.82
C ARG A 19 -15.56 21.21 -14.47
N GLU A 20 -16.80 20.86 -14.81
CA GLU A 20 -17.10 19.60 -15.51
C GLU A 20 -16.39 19.52 -16.86
N GLU A 21 -16.27 20.65 -17.57
CA GLU A 21 -15.53 20.74 -18.83
C GLU A 21 -14.05 20.31 -18.70
N ASP A 22 -13.45 20.50 -17.52
CA ASP A 22 -12.08 20.10 -17.23
C ASP A 22 -11.91 18.57 -17.20
N LEU A 23 -13.00 17.81 -17.06
CA LEU A 23 -12.97 16.35 -17.13
C LEU A 23 -12.54 15.86 -18.54
N ALA A 24 -12.89 16.59 -19.59
CA ALA A 24 -12.42 16.29 -20.94
C ALA A 24 -10.89 16.50 -21.07
N LEU A 25 -10.34 17.49 -20.36
CA LEU A 25 -8.90 17.70 -20.24
C LEU A 25 -8.25 16.56 -19.46
N ALA A 26 -8.91 16.05 -18.41
CA ALA A 26 -8.42 14.90 -17.65
C ALA A 26 -8.29 13.65 -18.54
N ALA A 27 -9.24 13.38 -19.44
CA ALA A 27 -9.13 12.26 -20.39
C ALA A 27 -7.91 12.40 -21.31
N SER A 28 -7.63 13.61 -21.78
CA SER A 28 -6.43 13.90 -22.59
C SER A 28 -5.14 13.77 -21.78
N ALA A 29 -5.13 14.28 -20.54
CA ALA A 29 -4.02 14.15 -19.60
C ALA A 29 -3.72 12.68 -19.25
N LEU A 30 -4.73 11.81 -19.15
CA LEU A 30 -4.52 10.37 -18.96
C LEU A 30 -3.80 9.72 -20.15
N GLY A 31 -3.97 10.26 -21.36
CA GLY A 31 -3.26 9.81 -22.56
C GLY A 31 -1.80 10.29 -22.65
N ALA A 32 -1.46 11.38 -21.95
CA ALA A 32 -0.13 11.95 -21.94
C ALA A 32 0.86 11.10 -21.10
N PRO A 33 2.16 11.11 -21.44
CA PRO A 33 3.17 10.35 -20.71
C PRO A 33 3.42 10.88 -19.29
N GLY A 34 3.09 12.14 -19.01
CA GLY A 34 3.43 12.83 -17.76
C GLY A 34 4.90 13.24 -17.65
N ASP A 35 5.21 13.98 -16.59
CA ASP A 35 6.52 14.54 -16.28
C ASP A 35 7.21 13.76 -15.16
N LEU A 36 8.55 13.73 -15.20
CA LEU A 36 9.39 13.15 -14.15
C LEU A 36 9.65 14.16 -13.03
N GLY A 37 9.98 13.65 -11.84
CA GLY A 37 10.52 14.48 -10.75
C GLY A 37 9.49 15.20 -9.89
N HIS A 38 8.20 14.95 -10.09
CA HIS A 38 7.18 15.41 -9.14
C HIS A 38 7.32 14.70 -7.79
N PRO A 39 7.11 15.42 -6.67
CA PRO A 39 7.18 14.81 -5.36
C PRO A 39 6.04 13.78 -5.17
N PRO A 40 6.23 12.79 -4.29
CA PRO A 40 5.16 11.88 -3.91
C PRO A 40 4.08 12.61 -3.10
N VAL A 41 2.92 12.00 -3.00
CA VAL A 41 1.81 12.41 -2.13
C VAL A 41 1.62 11.36 -1.05
N VAL A 42 1.60 11.81 0.20
CA VAL A 42 1.31 10.97 1.37
C VAL A 42 -0.14 11.21 1.76
N LEU A 43 -1.01 10.30 1.35
CA LEU A 43 -2.44 10.34 1.62
C LEU A 43 -2.74 9.67 2.96
N VAL A 44 -3.37 10.39 3.88
CA VAL A 44 -3.76 9.86 5.20
C VAL A 44 -5.28 9.85 5.32
N CYS A 45 -5.86 8.68 5.56
CA CYS A 45 -7.32 8.59 5.70
C CYS A 45 -7.78 9.27 6.99
N ALA A 46 -8.65 10.29 6.87
CA ALA A 46 -9.23 11.02 7.99
C ALA A 46 -10.78 10.99 7.99
N HIS A 47 -11.38 10.03 7.26
CA HIS A 47 -12.81 10.00 6.95
C HIS A 47 -13.70 9.47 8.09
N GLY A 48 -13.99 10.32 9.07
CA GLY A 48 -14.75 9.95 10.28
C GLY A 48 -16.21 9.57 10.08
N ARG A 49 -16.87 10.04 8.99
CA ARG A 49 -18.25 9.66 8.65
C ARG A 49 -18.35 8.23 8.12
N HIS A 50 -17.32 7.74 7.43
CA HIS A 50 -17.27 6.35 6.99
C HIS A 50 -16.90 5.44 8.16
N ASP A 51 -15.81 5.75 8.86
CA ASP A 51 -15.39 5.07 10.07
C ASP A 51 -14.70 6.02 11.05
N THR A 52 -15.20 6.09 12.28
CA THR A 52 -14.71 7.04 13.29
C THR A 52 -13.24 6.80 13.66
N CYS A 53 -12.76 5.55 13.60
CA CYS A 53 -11.37 5.24 13.93
C CYS A 53 -10.38 5.78 12.89
N CYS A 54 -10.79 5.92 11.63
CA CYS A 54 -9.99 6.60 10.63
C CYS A 54 -9.77 8.08 10.97
N ALA A 55 -10.80 8.81 11.42
CA ALA A 55 -10.60 10.20 11.86
C ALA A 55 -9.78 10.30 13.15
N LEU A 56 -10.09 9.47 14.16
CA LEU A 56 -9.44 9.55 15.48
C LEU A 56 -7.95 9.20 15.43
N ARG A 57 -7.56 8.20 14.62
CA ARG A 57 -6.17 7.75 14.51
C ARG A 57 -5.43 8.40 13.34
N GLY A 58 -6.13 8.66 12.24
CA GLY A 58 -5.55 9.23 11.03
C GLY A 58 -5.15 10.69 11.18
N ARG A 59 -5.97 11.54 11.82
CA ARG A 59 -5.64 12.97 11.99
C ARG A 59 -4.36 13.21 12.81
N PRO A 60 -4.12 12.52 13.95
CA PRO A 60 -2.83 12.61 14.64
C PRO A 60 -1.64 12.20 13.76
N ALA A 61 -1.78 11.12 12.98
CA ALA A 61 -0.74 10.67 12.05
C ALA A 61 -0.49 11.70 10.93
N ALA A 62 -1.55 12.25 10.33
CA ALA A 62 -1.46 13.30 9.31
C ALA A 62 -0.74 14.54 9.83
N ARG A 63 -1.09 14.98 11.05
CA ARG A 63 -0.43 16.12 11.70
C ARG A 63 1.08 15.88 11.89
N ALA A 64 1.47 14.76 12.49
CA ALA A 64 2.87 14.44 12.73
C ALA A 64 3.67 14.34 11.43
N LEU A 65 3.08 13.73 10.39
CA LEU A 65 3.67 13.67 9.05
C LEU A 65 3.83 15.07 8.44
N ALA A 66 2.80 15.93 8.55
CA ALA A 66 2.83 17.27 7.97
C ALA A 66 3.82 18.21 8.67
N GLU A 67 4.04 18.02 9.99
CA GLU A 67 5.09 18.71 10.74
C GLU A 67 6.50 18.35 10.22
N ARG A 68 6.71 17.10 9.78
CA ARG A 68 8.00 16.61 9.25
C ARG A 68 8.19 16.89 7.76
N TRP A 69 7.14 16.74 6.95
CA TRP A 69 7.16 16.97 5.50
C TRP A 69 6.02 17.90 5.05
N PRO A 70 6.16 19.21 5.28
CA PRO A 70 5.18 20.19 4.83
C PRO A 70 4.93 20.11 3.32
N GLY A 71 3.65 20.13 2.93
CA GLY A 71 3.23 20.11 1.51
C GLY A 71 3.15 18.72 0.86
N LEU A 72 3.70 17.67 1.46
CA LEU A 72 3.59 16.30 0.93
C LEU A 72 2.35 15.55 1.45
N VAL A 73 1.78 15.99 2.57
CA VAL A 73 0.79 15.22 3.34
C VAL A 73 -0.61 15.78 3.17
N TRP A 74 -1.53 14.89 2.80
CA TRP A 74 -2.91 15.26 2.49
C TRP A 74 -3.85 14.39 3.33
N GLU A 75 -4.72 15.03 4.12
CA GLU A 75 -5.88 14.34 4.65
C GLU A 75 -6.82 13.99 3.49
N CYS A 76 -7.24 12.73 3.42
CA CYS A 76 -8.06 12.23 2.32
C CYS A 76 -9.29 11.45 2.83
N THR A 77 -10.21 11.21 1.90
CA THR A 77 -11.35 10.31 2.12
C THR A 77 -10.89 8.85 2.17
N HIS A 78 -11.84 7.91 2.23
CA HIS A 78 -11.54 6.52 2.52
C HIS A 78 -10.66 5.86 1.44
N VAL A 79 -9.59 5.19 1.88
CA VAL A 79 -8.61 4.47 1.03
C VAL A 79 -8.64 2.94 1.21
N GLY A 80 -9.70 2.41 1.82
CA GLY A 80 -9.80 1.00 2.19
C GLY A 80 -9.13 0.68 3.52
N GLY A 81 -9.62 -0.38 4.18
CA GLY A 81 -8.94 -0.99 5.31
C GLY A 81 -9.13 -0.26 6.65
N ASP A 82 -10.34 0.21 6.98
CA ASP A 82 -10.58 0.91 8.27
C ASP A 82 -10.22 0.07 9.50
N ARG A 83 -10.29 -1.27 9.37
CA ARG A 83 -9.82 -2.20 10.41
C ARG A 83 -8.34 -2.04 10.77
N PHE A 84 -7.58 -1.37 9.90
CA PHE A 84 -6.18 -1.04 10.06
C PHE A 84 -5.96 0.45 10.29
N ALA A 85 -6.96 1.23 10.71
CA ALA A 85 -6.73 2.64 11.01
C ALA A 85 -5.62 2.81 12.09
N ALA A 86 -4.67 3.74 11.94
CA ALA A 86 -4.54 4.72 10.85
C ALA A 86 -3.94 4.14 9.55
N ASN A 87 -4.48 4.58 8.40
CA ASN A 87 -4.03 4.17 7.07
C ASN A 87 -3.29 5.30 6.35
N VAL A 88 -2.17 4.96 5.71
CA VAL A 88 -1.37 5.85 4.85
C VAL A 88 -1.19 5.19 3.49
N LEU A 89 -1.35 5.95 2.41
CA LEU A 89 -1.02 5.56 1.04
C LEU A 89 0.03 6.53 0.50
N VAL A 90 1.15 6.00 0.00
CA VAL A 90 2.12 6.81 -0.72
C VAL A 90 1.90 6.64 -2.22
N ALA A 91 1.54 7.73 -2.89
CA ALA A 91 1.46 7.82 -4.34
C ALA A 91 2.68 8.56 -4.87
N PRO A 92 3.23 8.21 -6.04
CA PRO A 92 2.71 7.23 -6.99
C PRO A 92 3.08 5.77 -6.71
N ASP A 93 3.86 5.50 -5.66
CA ASP A 93 4.38 4.17 -5.32
C ASP A 93 3.28 3.12 -5.09
N GLY A 94 2.05 3.54 -4.78
CA GLY A 94 0.91 2.64 -4.60
C GLY A 94 1.07 1.74 -3.39
N VAL A 95 1.82 2.16 -2.37
CA VAL A 95 2.08 1.36 -1.17
C VAL A 95 1.16 1.79 -0.04
N TYR A 96 0.44 0.83 0.52
CA TYR A 96 -0.43 1.03 1.68
C TYR A 96 0.23 0.59 2.97
N TYR A 97 0.09 1.44 3.98
CA TYR A 97 0.45 1.17 5.37
C TYR A 97 -0.79 1.27 6.26
N GLY A 98 -0.79 0.47 7.33
CA GLY A 98 -1.89 0.41 8.29
C GLY A 98 -1.42 0.06 9.70
N GLY A 99 -2.31 0.25 10.66
CA GLY A 99 -2.05 0.04 12.08
C GLY A 99 -1.07 1.05 12.65
N LEU A 100 -1.06 2.26 12.11
CA LEU A 100 -0.11 3.30 12.49
C LEU A 100 -0.65 4.16 13.64
N ASP A 101 0.28 4.62 14.46
CA ASP A 101 0.16 5.80 15.32
C ASP A 101 0.99 6.97 14.74
N ALA A 102 1.04 8.10 15.45
CA ALA A 102 1.76 9.29 14.98
C ALA A 102 3.27 9.06 14.79
N ALA A 103 3.92 8.31 15.68
CA ALA A 103 5.37 8.11 15.65
C ALA A 103 5.79 7.06 14.61
N SER A 104 5.06 5.95 14.57
CA SER A 104 5.25 4.89 13.56
C SER A 104 4.92 5.41 12.15
N ALA A 105 3.93 6.28 11.98
CA ALA A 105 3.65 6.91 10.68
C ALA A 105 4.87 7.67 10.16
N VAL A 106 5.48 8.53 10.97
CA VAL A 106 6.69 9.28 10.59
C VAL A 106 7.83 8.31 10.23
N THR A 107 8.08 7.30 11.07
CA THR A 107 9.14 6.32 10.82
C THR A 107 8.91 5.57 9.51
N VAL A 108 7.69 5.07 9.27
CA VAL A 108 7.35 4.29 8.08
C VAL A 108 7.47 5.13 6.81
N VAL A 109 6.99 6.37 6.82
CA VAL A 109 7.10 7.27 5.67
C VAL A 109 8.56 7.67 5.41
N GLU A 110 9.37 7.92 6.45
CA GLU A 110 10.79 8.20 6.28
C GLU A 110 11.53 7.03 5.61
N GLN A 111 11.26 5.80 6.05
CA GLN A 111 11.85 4.60 5.46
C GLN A 111 11.38 4.41 4.02
N HIS A 112 10.08 4.60 3.75
CA HIS A 112 9.52 4.52 2.40
C HIS A 112 10.19 5.52 1.43
N LEU A 113 10.27 6.80 1.82
CA LEU A 113 10.90 7.84 1.00
C LEU A 113 12.40 7.59 0.77
N ALA A 114 13.04 6.79 1.64
CA ALA A 114 14.41 6.35 1.50
C ALA A 114 14.56 5.02 0.73
N GLY A 115 13.50 4.57 0.03
CA GLY A 115 13.50 3.35 -0.77
C GLY A 115 13.48 2.05 0.05
N ARG A 116 13.04 2.12 1.31
CA ARG A 116 13.06 0.98 2.25
C ARG A 116 11.65 0.68 2.76
N VAL A 117 10.97 -0.23 2.08
CA VAL A 117 9.71 -0.79 2.53
C VAL A 117 10.00 -1.94 3.49
N HIS A 118 9.45 -1.86 4.70
CA HIS A 118 9.48 -2.92 5.70
C HIS A 118 8.15 -3.68 5.69
N ALA A 119 8.16 -4.96 6.09
CA ALA A 119 6.92 -5.71 6.24
C ALA A 119 6.06 -5.22 7.43
N ALA A 120 6.68 -4.63 8.44
CA ALA A 120 5.97 -4.01 9.55
C ALA A 120 5.07 -2.88 9.03
N HIS A 121 3.80 -2.88 9.45
CA HIS A 121 2.74 -1.97 8.99
C HIS A 121 2.40 -2.02 7.50
N LEU A 122 3.07 -2.83 6.68
CA LEU A 122 2.73 -2.98 5.27
C LEU A 122 1.38 -3.68 5.13
N ARG A 123 0.44 -2.99 4.50
CA ARG A 123 -0.87 -3.55 4.13
C ARG A 123 -0.82 -4.21 2.75
N GLY A 124 0.01 -3.68 1.86
CA GLY A 124 0.25 -4.21 0.52
C GLY A 124 0.32 -3.12 -0.55
N TYR A 125 0.27 -3.53 -1.82
CA TYR A 125 0.44 -2.66 -2.98
C TYR A 125 -0.86 -2.59 -3.79
N THR A 126 -1.16 -1.44 -4.37
CA THR A 126 -2.42 -1.17 -5.11
C THR A 126 -2.66 -2.10 -6.29
N ASP A 127 -1.61 -2.68 -6.84
CA ASP A 127 -1.59 -3.51 -8.04
C ASP A 127 -1.52 -5.02 -7.74
N LEU A 128 -1.54 -5.42 -6.47
CA LEU A 128 -1.43 -6.82 -6.05
C LEU A 128 -2.73 -7.32 -5.40
N VAL A 129 -3.12 -8.56 -5.72
CA VAL A 129 -4.24 -9.21 -5.01
C VAL A 129 -3.82 -9.62 -3.59
N PRO A 130 -4.77 -9.86 -2.66
CA PRO A 130 -4.44 -10.13 -1.25
C PRO A 130 -3.41 -11.24 -1.00
N ALA A 131 -3.46 -12.37 -1.71
CA ALA A 131 -2.47 -13.43 -1.60
C ALA A 131 -1.08 -12.99 -2.06
N GLN A 132 -1.00 -12.20 -3.14
CA GLN A 132 0.27 -11.65 -3.64
C GLN A 132 0.87 -10.63 -2.64
N GLN A 133 0.04 -9.77 -2.05
CA GLN A 133 0.47 -8.83 -1.00
C GLN A 133 1.06 -9.58 0.20
N ALA A 134 0.40 -10.66 0.66
CA ALA A 134 0.89 -11.48 1.75
C ALA A 134 2.23 -12.17 1.40
N ALA A 135 2.40 -12.62 0.16
CA ALA A 135 3.66 -13.19 -0.30
C ALA A 135 4.80 -12.18 -0.27
N VAL A 136 4.59 -10.99 -0.83
CA VAL A 136 5.59 -9.91 -0.83
C VAL A 136 5.93 -9.47 0.59
N ALA A 137 4.92 -9.32 1.46
CA ALA A 137 5.14 -8.99 2.87
C ALA A 137 5.99 -10.06 3.59
N ALA A 138 5.77 -11.35 3.31
CA ALA A 138 6.56 -12.42 3.92
C ALA A 138 8.02 -12.44 3.42
N VAL A 139 8.24 -12.17 2.13
CA VAL A 139 9.60 -12.04 1.58
C VAL A 139 10.30 -10.83 2.22
N LEU A 140 9.64 -9.67 2.28
CA LEU A 140 10.15 -8.47 2.96
C LEU A 140 10.44 -8.69 4.45
N ALA A 141 9.64 -9.50 5.14
CA ALA A 141 9.85 -9.80 6.55
C ALA A 141 11.15 -10.59 6.79
N ARG A 142 11.61 -11.38 5.81
CA ARG A 142 12.80 -12.22 5.92
C ARG A 142 14.04 -11.64 5.26
N TYR A 143 13.87 -10.90 4.17
CA TYR A 143 14.95 -10.44 3.29
C TYR A 143 14.92 -8.94 3.01
N GLY A 144 13.95 -8.21 3.58
CA GLY A 144 13.88 -6.77 3.48
C GLY A 144 14.78 -6.03 4.49
N PRO A 145 14.68 -4.69 4.55
CA PRO A 145 13.82 -3.86 3.72
C PRO A 145 14.30 -3.81 2.26
N ALA A 146 13.38 -3.49 1.35
CA ALA A 146 13.70 -3.31 -0.06
C ALA A 146 12.82 -2.21 -0.68
N GLY A 147 13.18 -1.74 -1.87
CA GLY A 147 12.36 -0.81 -2.65
C GLY A 147 11.05 -1.46 -3.07
N ARG A 148 10.02 -0.64 -3.35
CA ARG A 148 8.69 -1.14 -3.73
C ARG A 148 8.69 -2.03 -4.99
N HIS A 149 9.72 -1.92 -5.83
CA HIS A 149 9.88 -2.66 -7.09
C HIS A 149 10.83 -3.86 -6.99
N ASP A 150 11.56 -3.99 -5.89
CA ASP A 150 12.63 -4.98 -5.79
C ASP A 150 12.06 -6.40 -5.77
N TYR A 151 10.91 -6.59 -5.12
CA TYR A 151 10.21 -7.88 -5.11
C TYR A 151 9.01 -7.86 -6.06
N THR A 152 9.16 -8.55 -7.20
CA THR A 152 8.13 -8.62 -8.25
C THR A 152 7.45 -9.98 -8.26
N VAL A 153 6.12 -10.00 -8.31
CA VAL A 153 5.36 -11.24 -8.49
C VAL A 153 5.43 -11.67 -9.95
N THR A 154 5.93 -12.87 -10.21
CA THR A 154 6.10 -13.43 -11.56
C THR A 154 5.19 -14.63 -11.84
N GLY A 155 4.52 -15.16 -10.81
CA GLY A 155 3.62 -16.29 -10.95
C GLY A 155 2.60 -16.38 -9.83
N THR A 156 1.41 -16.86 -10.15
CA THR A 156 0.32 -17.07 -9.19
C THR A 156 -0.46 -18.31 -9.61
N THR A 157 -0.51 -19.30 -8.74
CA THR A 157 -1.31 -20.51 -8.91
C THR A 157 -2.21 -20.68 -7.70
N ARG A 158 -3.47 -21.07 -7.92
CA ARG A 158 -4.47 -21.27 -6.88
C ARG A 158 -5.12 -22.64 -7.02
N SER A 159 -5.24 -23.36 -5.91
CA SER A 159 -6.00 -24.60 -5.80
C SER A 159 -6.84 -24.57 -4.51
N GLY A 160 -8.15 -24.33 -4.66
CA GLY A 160 -9.04 -24.15 -3.51
C GLY A 160 -8.61 -22.95 -2.64
N PRO A 161 -8.35 -23.16 -1.32
CA PRO A 161 -7.85 -22.12 -0.42
C PRO A 161 -6.33 -21.94 -0.50
N HIS A 162 -5.61 -22.81 -1.20
CA HIS A 162 -4.15 -22.79 -1.26
C HIS A 162 -3.66 -22.00 -2.46
N TRP A 163 -2.58 -21.26 -2.24
CA TRP A 163 -1.91 -20.45 -3.25
C TRP A 163 -0.42 -20.74 -3.27
N LEU A 164 0.16 -20.72 -4.46
CA LEU A 164 1.60 -20.66 -4.68
C LEU A 164 1.89 -19.36 -5.43
N ILE A 165 2.66 -18.48 -4.81
CA ILE A 165 3.09 -17.20 -5.38
C ILE A 165 4.58 -17.27 -5.66
N ARG A 166 4.98 -16.94 -6.88
CA ARG A 166 6.39 -16.79 -7.26
C ARG A 166 6.77 -15.33 -7.21
N VAL A 167 7.82 -15.03 -6.47
CA VAL A 167 8.38 -13.69 -6.33
C VAL A 167 9.83 -13.72 -6.78
N THR A 168 10.27 -12.73 -7.55
CA THR A 168 11.69 -12.52 -7.87
C THR A 168 12.22 -11.33 -7.07
N GLY A 169 13.49 -11.39 -6.68
CA GLY A 169 14.14 -10.34 -5.89
C GLY A 169 15.56 -10.00 -6.39
N PRO A 170 16.15 -8.90 -5.93
CA PRO A 170 17.51 -8.52 -6.29
C PRO A 170 18.56 -9.33 -5.50
N PRO A 171 19.81 -9.42 -6.00
CA PRO A 171 20.95 -9.90 -5.21
C PRO A 171 21.20 -8.98 -3.98
N PRO A 172 21.89 -9.45 -2.93
CA PRO A 172 22.66 -10.69 -2.84
C PRO A 172 21.85 -11.89 -2.33
N HIS A 173 20.56 -11.72 -2.08
CA HIS A 173 19.67 -12.81 -1.67
C HIS A 173 19.31 -13.70 -2.87
N ALA A 174 18.47 -14.71 -2.61
CA ALA A 174 17.92 -15.54 -3.68
C ALA A 174 17.16 -14.69 -4.70
N THR A 175 17.31 -15.02 -5.97
CA THR A 175 16.65 -14.27 -7.06
C THR A 175 15.20 -14.71 -7.26
N ALA A 176 14.79 -15.83 -6.67
CA ALA A 176 13.44 -16.38 -6.76
C ALA A 176 12.97 -16.97 -5.43
N TYR A 177 11.68 -16.83 -5.16
CA TYR A 177 11.01 -17.32 -3.96
C TYR A 177 9.67 -17.95 -4.33
N ASP A 178 9.43 -19.14 -3.81
CA ASP A 178 8.14 -19.81 -3.79
C ASP A 178 7.48 -19.59 -2.43
N VAL A 179 6.35 -18.90 -2.42
CA VAL A 179 5.57 -18.59 -1.21
C VAL A 179 4.25 -19.33 -1.25
N GLU A 180 4.03 -20.21 -0.28
CA GLU A 180 2.78 -20.93 -0.10
C GLU A 180 1.89 -20.21 0.91
N ILE A 181 0.61 -20.09 0.57
CA ILE A 181 -0.38 -19.37 1.37
C ILE A 181 -1.66 -20.19 1.45
N THR A 182 -2.29 -20.16 2.62
CA THR A 182 -3.65 -20.67 2.82
C THR A 182 -4.59 -19.53 3.18
N ALA A 183 -5.66 -19.38 2.39
CA ALA A 183 -6.70 -18.40 2.63
C ALA A 183 -7.83 -19.00 3.47
N HIS A 184 -8.17 -18.36 4.59
CA HIS A 184 -9.24 -18.80 5.48
C HIS A 184 -9.93 -17.62 6.17
N ARG A 185 -11.15 -17.83 6.66
CA ARG A 185 -11.88 -16.79 7.41
C ARG A 185 -11.47 -16.82 8.88
N ALA A 186 -11.15 -15.65 9.43
CA ALA A 186 -10.94 -15.48 10.86
C ALA A 186 -12.25 -15.68 11.65
N ALA A 187 -12.13 -15.84 12.97
CA ALA A 187 -13.27 -15.73 13.86
C ALA A 187 -13.94 -14.33 13.71
N PRO A 188 -15.28 -14.27 13.66
CA PRO A 188 -15.99 -13.00 13.60
C PRO A 188 -15.65 -12.10 14.78
N HIS A 189 -15.34 -10.84 14.51
CA HIS A 189 -15.17 -9.80 15.52
C HIS A 189 -15.54 -8.44 14.93
N GLN A 190 -15.53 -7.40 15.76
CA GLN A 190 -15.75 -6.04 15.29
C GLN A 190 -14.55 -5.60 14.45
N LEU A 191 -14.72 -5.53 13.12
CA LEU A 191 -13.64 -5.17 12.20
C LEU A 191 -13.41 -3.67 12.14
N THR A 192 -14.46 -2.87 12.19
CA THR A 192 -14.41 -1.41 12.01
C THR A 192 -15.23 -0.73 13.09
N CYS A 193 -14.95 0.53 13.42
CA CYS A 193 -15.62 1.21 14.53
C CYS A 193 -17.06 1.60 14.22
N ASN A 194 -17.42 1.66 12.94
CA ASN A 194 -18.79 1.91 12.47
C ASN A 194 -19.46 0.68 11.84
N GLY A 195 -18.87 -0.52 12.01
CA GLY A 195 -19.45 -1.76 11.49
C GLY A 195 -20.75 -2.13 12.24
N PRO A 196 -21.88 -2.37 11.56
CA PRO A 196 -23.17 -2.62 12.24
C PRO A 196 -23.25 -3.97 12.97
N ALA A 197 -22.33 -4.89 12.66
CA ALA A 197 -22.22 -6.20 13.29
C ALA A 197 -20.78 -6.74 13.15
N THR A 198 -20.47 -7.76 13.94
CA THR A 198 -19.22 -8.52 13.81
C THR A 198 -19.12 -9.21 12.45
N SER A 199 -17.92 -9.29 11.89
CA SER A 199 -17.66 -9.93 10.59
C SER A 199 -16.32 -10.68 10.61
N ALA A 200 -16.18 -11.63 9.68
CA ALA A 200 -15.00 -12.47 9.53
C ALA A 200 -14.13 -11.99 8.36
N ALA A 201 -12.95 -11.47 8.67
CA ALA A 201 -11.96 -11.11 7.65
C ALA A 201 -11.40 -12.36 6.96
N MET A 202 -11.14 -12.27 5.66
CA MET A 202 -10.34 -13.26 4.95
C MET A 202 -8.86 -13.03 5.27
N LEU A 203 -8.22 -14.02 5.89
CA LEU A 203 -6.79 -14.03 6.17
C LEU A 203 -6.06 -14.81 5.08
N HIS A 204 -4.86 -14.37 4.77
CA HIS A 204 -3.94 -15.02 3.83
C HIS A 204 -2.70 -15.38 4.64
N GLU A 205 -2.71 -16.58 5.21
CA GLU A 205 -1.65 -17.05 6.09
C GLU A 205 -0.55 -17.69 5.25
N VAL A 206 0.69 -17.22 5.43
CA VAL A 206 1.86 -17.75 4.73
C VAL A 206 2.32 -19.01 5.46
N THR A 207 2.27 -20.15 4.78
CA THR A 207 2.62 -21.46 5.34
C THR A 207 4.07 -21.83 5.09
N SER A 208 4.68 -21.29 4.02
CA SER A 208 6.08 -21.54 3.68
C SER A 208 6.65 -20.45 2.78
N VAL A 209 7.94 -20.13 2.98
CA VAL A 209 8.75 -19.29 2.07
C VAL A 209 10.03 -20.05 1.72
N ARG A 210 10.16 -20.49 0.47
CA ARG A 210 11.31 -21.22 -0.04
C ARG A 210 12.09 -20.34 -1.02
N ALA A 211 13.37 -20.14 -0.74
CA ALA A 211 14.30 -19.48 -1.65
C ALA A 211 14.85 -20.53 -2.63
N GLY A 212 14.86 -20.19 -3.92
CA GLY A 212 15.43 -21.00 -5.00
C GLY A 212 16.80 -20.51 -5.44
#